data_AF-A0A8J8DSF0-F1
#
_entry.id   AF-A0A8J8DSF0-F1
#
_cell.length_a   1.000
_cell.length_b   1.000
_cell.length_c   1.000
_cell.angle_alpha   90.00
_cell.angle_beta   90.00
_cell.angle_gamma   90.00
#
_symmetry.space_group_name_H-M   'P 1'
#
loop_
_entity.id
_entity.type
_entity.pdbx_description
1 polymer ?
#
loop_
_entity_poly.entity_id
_entity_poly.type
_entity_poly.pdbx_seq_one_letter_code
_entity_poly.pdbx_strand_id
1 'polypeptide(L)' 'MVTTTLTLYYDVANLQQFRSGLVKIEQLRLIVPNLQVANIELIESKIKVTLCFDKKYRDFVVTTFGVEGE' A
#
# COMPACT_ATOMS: atom_id res chain seq x y z
N MET A 1 -7.63 16.74 9.02
CA MET A 1 -7.74 15.67 7.99
C MET A 1 -7.70 14.33 8.71
N VAL A 2 -8.63 13.42 8.44
CA VAL A 2 -8.59 12.07 9.01
C VAL A 2 -7.81 11.18 8.06
N THR A 3 -6.62 10.74 8.49
CA THR A 3 -5.79 9.82 7.73
C THR A 3 -6.18 8.37 8.05
N THR A 4 -5.89 7.47 7.13
CA THR A 4 -6.11 6.02 7.23
C THR A 4 -4.86 5.33 6.71
N THR A 5 -4.62 4.12 7.22
CA THR A 5 -3.49 3.30 6.81
C THR A 5 -3.96 2.02 6.12
N LEU A 6 -3.15 1.52 5.19
CA LEU A 6 -3.30 0.20 4.60
C LEU A 6 -1.95 -0.52 4.69
N THR A 7 -1.95 -1.75 5.15
CA THR A 7 -0.72 -2.57 5.23
C THR A 7 -0.76 -3.63 4.14
N LEU A 8 0.29 -3.64 3.31
CA LEU A 8 0.49 -4.61 2.24
C LEU A 8 1.62 -5.55 2.63
N TYR A 9 1.44 -6.84 2.36
CA TYR A 9 2.46 -7.86 2.60
C TYR A 9 2.88 -8.49 1.28
N TYR A 10 4.18 -8.53 1.04
CA TYR A 10 4.77 -9.19 -0.13
C TYR A 10 5.73 -10.27 0.34
N ASP A 11 5.66 -11.45 -0.27
CA ASP A 11 6.62 -12.51 0.02
C ASP A 11 7.99 -12.17 -0.60
N VAL A 12 9.06 -12.34 0.17
CA VAL A 12 10.44 -12.13 -0.32
C VAL A 12 10.79 -13.14 -1.42
N ALA A 13 10.17 -14.32 -1.43
CA ALA A 13 10.29 -15.28 -2.52
C ALA A 13 9.72 -14.75 -3.85
N ASN A 14 8.84 -13.74 -3.81
CA ASN A 14 8.21 -13.13 -4.99
C ASN A 14 8.45 -11.62 -5.07
N LEU A 15 9.72 -11.22 -5.18
CA LEU A 15 10.12 -9.81 -5.33
C LEU A 15 9.51 -9.10 -6.55
N GLN A 16 9.09 -9.83 -7.58
CA GLN A 16 8.42 -9.25 -8.75
C GLN A 16 7.03 -8.69 -8.38
N GLN A 17 6.30 -9.38 -7.49
CA GLN A 17 5.03 -8.89 -6.96
C GLN A 17 5.23 -7.63 -6.12
N PHE A 18 6.28 -7.59 -5.29
CA PHE A 18 6.66 -6.40 -4.53
C PHE A 18 6.94 -5.20 -5.45
N ARG A 19 7.80 -5.39 -6.48
CA ARG A 19 8.09 -4.35 -7.48
C ARG A 19 6.83 -3.84 -8.17
N SER A 20 5.95 -4.75 -8.58
CA SER A 20 4.66 -4.40 -9.20
C SER A 20 3.76 -3.61 -8.24
N GLY A 21 3.79 -3.96 -6.95
CA GLY A 21 3.12 -3.22 -5.88
C GLY A 21 3.62 -1.78 -5.75
N LEU A 22 4.94 -1.58 -5.74
CA LEU A 22 5.53 -0.24 -5.70
C LEU A 22 5.13 0.62 -6.91
N VAL A 23 5.12 0.04 -8.11
CA VAL A 23 4.66 0.76 -9.32
C VAL A 23 3.19 1.17 -9.20
N LYS A 24 2.32 0.29 -8.68
CA LYS A 24 0.91 0.63 -8.41
C LYS A 24 0.78 1.77 -7.40
N ILE A 25 1.60 1.77 -6.34
CA ILE A 25 1.64 2.86 -5.35
C ILE A 25 1.98 4.19 -6.02
N GLU A 26 3.01 4.23 -6.87
CA GLU A 26 3.37 5.45 -7.61
C GLU A 26 2.26 5.93 -8.56
N GLN A 27 1.57 5.01 -9.23
CA GLN A 27 0.42 5.35 -10.07
C GLN A 27 -0.75 5.92 -9.25
N LEU A 28 -1.01 5.32 -8.07
CA LEU A 28 -2.04 5.77 -7.14
C LEU A 28 -1.77 7.18 -6.60
N ARG A 29 -0.51 7.56 -6.39
CA ARG A 29 -0.14 8.92 -5.92
C ARG A 29 -0.60 10.03 -6.86
N LEU A 30 -0.78 9.75 -8.15
CA LEU A 30 -1.26 10.72 -9.12
C LEU A 30 -2.76 11.07 -8.93
N ILE A 31 -3.50 10.19 -8.26
CA ILE A 31 -4.96 10.29 -8.10
C ILE A 31 -5.35 10.55 -6.64
N VAL A 32 -4.58 9.98 -5.71
CA VAL A 32 -4.79 10.09 -4.26
C VAL A 32 -3.79 11.10 -3.70
N PRO A 33 -4.17 12.39 -3.58
CA PRO A 33 -3.32 13.39 -2.94
C PRO A 33 -2.99 12.96 -1.52
N ASN A 34 -1.74 13.18 -1.10
CA ASN A 34 -1.19 12.80 0.21
C ASN A 34 -1.05 11.28 0.44
N LEU A 35 -1.14 10.43 -0.60
CA LEU A 35 -0.75 9.02 -0.46
C LEU A 35 0.76 8.89 -0.29
N GLN A 36 1.18 8.38 0.85
CA GLN A 36 2.59 8.19 1.19
C GLN A 36 2.85 6.79 1.71
N VAL A 37 4.08 6.32 1.49
CA VAL A 37 4.58 5.10 2.16
C VAL A 37 5.09 5.55 3.52
N ALA A 38 4.39 5.16 4.58
CA ALA A 38 4.73 5.51 5.96
C ALA A 38 5.87 4.65 6.51
N ASN A 39 5.92 3.37 6.10
CA ASN A 39 6.97 2.45 6.55
C ASN A 39 7.19 1.30 5.56
N ILE A 40 8.41 0.78 5.48
CA ILE A 40 8.76 -0.48 4.81
C ILE A 40 9.62 -1.29 5.76
N GLU A 41 9.15 -2.48 6.12
CA GLU A 41 9.81 -3.37 7.09
C GLU A 41 9.97 -4.77 6.49
N LEU A 42 11.12 -5.39 6.72
CA LEU A 42 11.29 -6.82 6.48
C LEU A 42 10.96 -7.56 7.78
N ILE A 43 9.88 -8.35 7.76
CA ILE A 43 9.43 -9.16 8.90
C ILE A 43 9.45 -10.62 8.45
N GLU A 44 10.35 -11.40 9.02
CA GLU A 44 10.59 -12.80 8.63
C GLU A 44 10.86 -12.92 7.12
N SER A 45 10.01 -13.64 6.38
CA SER A 45 10.09 -13.81 4.92
C SER A 45 9.12 -12.89 4.15
N LYS A 46 8.62 -11.82 4.79
CA LYS A 46 7.66 -10.89 4.19
C LYS A 46 8.16 -9.45 4.27
N ILE A 47 7.95 -8.72 3.18
CA ILE A 47 8.10 -7.27 3.12
C ILE A 47 6.75 -6.65 3.44
N LYS A 48 6.68 -5.95 4.56
CA LYS A 48 5.51 -5.19 5.00
C LYS A 48 5.65 -3.75 4.54
N VAL A 49 4.66 -3.25 3.80
CA VAL A 49 4.59 -1.86 3.35
C VAL A 49 3.36 -1.21 3.96
N THR A 50 3.56 -0.16 4.74
CA THR A 50 2.46 0.61 5.33
C THR A 50 2.23 1.87 4.50
N LEU A 51 1.04 2.00 3.94
CA LEU A 51 0.58 3.20 3.24
C LEU A 51 -0.22 4.08 4.21
N CYS A 52 -0.14 5.39 4.04
CA CYS A 52 -0.95 6.38 4.75
C CYS A 52 -1.56 7.34 3.72
N PHE A 53 -2.86 7.61 3.83
CA PHE A 53 -3.62 8.43 2.89
C PHE A 53 -4.90 8.97 3.52
N ASP A 54 -5.57 9.93 2.87
CA ASP A 54 -6.83 10.47 3.37
C ASP A 54 -7.95 9.42 3.37
N LYS A 55 -8.69 9.30 4.49
CA LYS A 55 -9.76 8.30 4.68
C LYS A 55 -10.81 8.28 3.56
N LYS A 56 -11.05 9.41 2.89
CA LYS A 56 -11.99 9.52 1.77
C LYS A 56 -11.62 8.64 0.56
N TYR A 57 -10.37 8.20 0.45
CA TYR A 57 -9.90 7.32 -0.63
C TYR A 57 -9.77 5.85 -0.21
N ARG A 58 -10.22 5.47 1.00
CA ARG A 58 -10.11 4.10 1.52
C ARG A 58 -10.59 3.07 0.50
N ASP A 59 -11.83 3.16 0.06
CA ASP A 59 -12.42 2.17 -0.83
C ASP A 59 -11.66 2.06 -2.17
N PHE A 60 -11.19 3.19 -2.69
CA PHE A 60 -10.40 3.23 -3.93
C PHE A 60 -9.03 2.55 -3.77
N VAL A 61 -8.30 2.85 -2.70
CA VAL A 61 -6.98 2.27 -2.42
C VAL A 61 -7.11 0.77 -2.14
N VAL A 62 -8.06 0.38 -1.30
CA VAL A 62 -8.40 -1.02 -0.96
C VAL A 62 -8.72 -1.83 -2.21
N THR A 63 -9.60 -1.32 -3.08
CA THR A 63 -9.95 -1.98 -4.36
C THR A 63 -8.73 -2.14 -5.28
N THR A 64 -7.84 -1.15 -5.34
CA THR A 64 -6.66 -1.20 -6.22
C THR A 64 -5.67 -2.31 -5.85
N PHE A 65 -5.53 -2.59 -4.55
CA PHE A 65 -4.67 -3.65 -4.05
C PHE A 65 -5.40 -4.98 -3.82
N GLY A 66 -6.73 -5.01 -3.96
CA GLY A 66 -7.54 -6.21 -3.75
C GLY A 66 -7.46 -6.74 -2.32
N VAL A 67 -7.21 -5.85 -1.36
CA VAL A 67 -7.14 -6.20 0.06
C VAL A 67 -8.49 -5.87 0.63
N GLU A 68 -9.23 -6.83 1.19
CA GLU A 68 -10.48 -6.51 1.87
C GLU A 68 -10.16 -5.66 3.10
N GLY A 69 -10.74 -4.46 3.17
CA GLY A 69 -10.52 -3.56 4.29
C GLY A 69 -11.32 -4.01 5.50
N GLU A 70 -10.66 -4.58 6.50
CA GLU A 70 -11.16 -4.59 7.89
C GLU A 70 -11.31 -3.15 8.40
#